data_AF-A0A157ST64-F1
#
_entry.id   AF-A0A157ST64-F1
#
_cell.length_a   1.000
_cell.length_b   1.000
_cell.length_c   1.000
_cell.angle_alpha   90.00
_cell.angle_beta   90.00
_cell.angle_gamma   90.00
#
_symmetry.space_group_name_H-M   'P 1'
#
loop_
_entity.id
_entity.type
_entity.pdbx_description
1 polymer ?
#
loop_
_entity_poly.entity_id
_entity_poly.type
_entity_poly.pdbx_seq_one_letter_code
_entity_poly.pdbx_strand_id
1 'polypeptide(L)'
;MTQPKEPPLYMYRCPRCASDDVGHDATSRFNPVTQTWELNSEYDDAWCQKCGDVSLVAYEVQGQALHDLREQVHAHQAAERLHDAAGDLFAALRRAAWFIEHAGALPPPERQARHAEVRQGWENAFTKAVQT
;
A
#
# COMPACT_ATOMS: atom_id res chain seq x y z
N MET A 1 19.91 8.47 -25.82
CA MET A 1 18.58 8.50 -25.18
C MET A 1 18.79 8.85 -23.73
N THR A 2 18.44 10.07 -23.31
CA THR A 2 18.56 10.51 -21.92
C THR A 2 17.51 9.75 -21.11
N GLN A 3 17.92 8.98 -20.10
CA GLN A 3 16.97 8.34 -19.19
C GLN A 3 16.05 9.41 -18.58
N PRO A 4 14.75 9.13 -18.40
CA PRO A 4 13.86 10.05 -17.71
C PRO A 4 14.42 10.31 -16.32
N LYS A 5 14.64 11.59 -15.99
CA LYS A 5 15.12 12.00 -14.68
C LYS A 5 14.05 11.61 -13.65
N GLU A 6 14.40 10.69 -12.76
CA GLU A 6 13.52 10.30 -11.65
C GLU A 6 13.13 11.52 -10.81
N PRO A 7 11.89 11.56 -10.28
CA PRO A 7 11.43 12.70 -9.50
C PRO A 7 12.27 12.91 -8.22
N PRO A 8 12.37 14.16 -7.73
CA PRO A 8 13.00 14.44 -6.45
C PRO A 8 12.20 13.81 -5.30
N LEU A 9 12.91 13.38 -4.26
CA LEU A 9 12.31 12.96 -2.99
C LEU A 9 12.58 14.03 -1.93
N TYR A 10 11.57 14.31 -1.12
CA TYR A 10 11.62 15.31 -0.05
C TYR A 10 11.46 14.64 1.32
N MET A 11 12.13 15.21 2.31
CA MET A 11 11.96 14.87 3.73
C MET A 11 11.73 16.13 4.55
N TYR A 12 11.14 15.98 5.73
CA TYR A 12 10.98 17.06 6.70
C TYR A 12 12.09 17.02 7.74
N ARG A 13 12.47 18.20 8.24
CA ARG A 13 13.37 18.34 9.39
C ARG A 13 13.01 19.53 10.25
N CYS A 14 13.44 19.48 11.51
CA CYS A 14 13.32 20.59 12.44
C CYS A 14 14.30 21.72 12.07
N PRO A 15 13.86 22.98 11.91
CA PRO A 15 14.76 24.09 11.58
C PRO A 15 15.70 24.48 12.73
N ARG A 16 15.38 24.09 13.97
CA ARG A 16 16.18 24.44 15.16
C ARG A 16 17.33 23.48 15.40
N CYS A 17 17.07 22.17 15.29
CA CYS A 17 18.05 21.12 15.62
C CYS A 17 18.42 20.19 14.45
N ALA A 18 17.83 20.39 13.27
CA ALA A 18 18.03 19.58 12.05
C ALA A 18 17.67 18.09 12.16
N SER A 19 17.01 17.66 13.24
CA SER A 19 16.49 16.29 13.38
C SER A 19 15.41 15.99 12.34
N ASP A 20 15.39 14.75 11.84
CA ASP A 20 14.35 14.14 11.01
C ASP A 20 13.27 13.41 11.84
N ASP A 21 13.50 13.26 13.14
CA ASP A 21 12.50 12.84 14.14
C ASP A 21 11.48 13.96 14.39
N VAL A 22 10.57 14.09 13.42
CA VAL A 22 9.55 15.12 13.30
C VAL A 22 8.25 14.54 12.76
N GLY A 23 7.13 15.23 12.98
CA GLY A 23 5.83 14.82 12.46
C GLY A 23 4.82 15.95 12.41
N HIS A 24 3.69 15.65 11.79
CA HIS A 24 2.48 16.46 11.86
C HIS A 24 1.46 15.77 12.74
N ASP A 25 0.68 16.56 13.48
CA ASP A 25 -0.50 16.03 14.14
C ASP A 25 -1.57 15.74 13.09
N ALA A 26 -2.26 14.61 13.25
CA ALA A 26 -3.32 14.23 12.34
C ALA A 26 -4.48 13.59 13.10
N THR A 27 -5.68 13.81 12.60
CA THR A 27 -6.84 13.02 13.04
C THR A 27 -6.87 11.69 12.31
N SER A 28 -7.23 10.66 13.06
CA SER A 28 -7.76 9.44 12.48
C SER A 28 -9.28 9.38 12.69
N ARG A 29 -9.96 8.68 11.79
CA ARG A 29 -11.38 8.35 11.93
C ARG A 29 -11.54 6.84 11.83
N PHE A 30 -12.46 6.28 12.63
CA PHE A 30 -12.83 4.89 12.47
C PHE A 30 -13.88 4.77 11.36
N ASN A 31 -13.59 4.02 10.31
CA ASN A 31 -14.54 3.72 9.25
C ASN A 31 -15.37 2.49 9.63
N PRO A 32 -16.68 2.63 9.91
CA PRO A 32 -17.52 1.50 10.33
C PRO A 32 -17.83 0.51 9.21
N VAL A 33 -17.64 0.88 7.93
CA VAL A 33 -17.86 -0.02 6.79
C VAL A 33 -16.69 -0.99 6.64
N THR A 34 -15.47 -0.48 6.73
CA THR A 34 -14.25 -1.31 6.61
C THR A 34 -13.75 -1.85 7.95
N GLN A 35 -14.25 -1.34 9.07
CA GLN A 35 -13.81 -1.66 10.44
C GLN A 35 -12.32 -1.36 10.67
N THR A 36 -11.83 -0.26 10.10
CA THR A 36 -10.42 0.17 10.19
C THR A 36 -10.29 1.64 10.62
N TRP A 37 -9.17 1.98 11.26
CA TRP A 37 -8.76 3.37 11.47
C TRP A 37 -8.12 3.91 10.20
N GLU A 38 -8.59 5.06 9.74
CA GLU A 38 -8.09 5.76 8.55
C GLU A 38 -7.54 7.13 8.97
N LEU A 39 -6.44 7.55 8.35
CA LEU A 39 -5.98 8.93 8.44
C LEU A 39 -7.01 9.85 7.77
N ASN A 40 -7.48 10.88 8.47
CA ASN A 40 -8.57 11.73 8.01
C ASN A 40 -8.06 13.09 7.52
N SER A 41 -7.41 13.83 8.41
CA SER A 41 -6.88 15.16 8.09
C SER A 41 -5.63 15.42 8.90
N GLU A 42 -4.62 15.92 8.21
CA GLU A 42 -3.41 16.50 8.79
C GLU A 42 -3.74 17.91 9.30
N TYR A 43 -3.22 18.25 10.48
CA TYR A 43 -3.28 19.60 11.01
C TYR A 43 -2.02 20.40 10.62
N ASP A 44 -2.12 21.71 10.73
CA ASP A 44 -1.01 22.64 10.52
C ASP A 44 0.05 22.58 11.62
N ASP A 45 -0.31 22.04 12.79
CA ASP A 45 0.62 21.83 13.90
C ASP A 45 1.59 20.69 13.59
N ALA A 46 2.88 21.02 13.67
CA ALA A 46 3.98 20.13 13.45
C ALA A 46 4.94 20.16 14.64
N TRP A 47 5.58 19.03 14.90
CA TRP A 47 6.38 18.83 16.09
C TRP A 47 7.74 18.22 15.75
N CYS A 48 8.68 18.45 16.65
CA CYS A 48 9.96 17.79 16.70
C CYS A 48 10.14 17.17 18.07
N GLN A 49 10.56 15.90 18.11
CA GLN A 49 10.69 15.14 19.37
C GLN A 49 11.53 15.86 20.43
N LYS A 50 12.50 16.67 20.00
CA LYS A 50 13.43 17.39 20.90
C LYS A 50 13.05 18.85 21.14
N CYS A 51 12.34 19.48 20.22
CA CYS A 51 12.08 20.94 20.26
C CYS A 51 10.63 21.30 20.55
N GLY A 52 9.73 20.31 20.64
CA GLY A 52 8.29 20.52 20.71
C GLY A 52 7.75 21.10 19.40
N ASP A 53 6.79 22.01 19.53
CA ASP A 53 6.10 22.63 18.38
C ASP A 53 7.06 23.47 17.53
N VAL A 54 7.11 23.13 16.24
CA VAL A 54 7.99 23.75 15.25
C VAL A 54 7.35 23.72 13.87
N SER A 55 7.57 24.76 13.06
CA SER A 55 7.27 24.68 11.62
C SER A 55 8.37 23.88 10.93
N LEU A 56 8.02 22.75 10.32
CA LEU A 56 8.98 21.89 9.62
C LEU A 56 9.43 22.49 8.29
N VAL A 57 10.66 22.15 7.90
CA VAL A 57 11.21 22.55 6.60
C VAL A 57 11.37 21.30 5.76
N ALA A 58 10.72 21.30 4.58
CA ALA A 58 10.96 20.31 3.56
C ALA A 58 12.32 20.57 2.87
N TYR A 59 13.08 19.51 2.61
CA TYR A 59 14.32 19.58 1.85
C TYR A 59 14.41 18.43 0.86
N GLU A 60 15.03 18.68 -0.29
CA GLU A 60 15.31 17.65 -1.28
C GLU A 60 16.45 16.76 -0.78
N VAL A 61 16.23 15.45 -0.79
CA VAL A 61 17.26 14.47 -0.44
C VAL A 61 18.22 14.33 -1.62
N GLN A 62 19.53 14.31 -1.35
CA GLN A 62 20.58 14.28 -2.38
C GLN A 62 21.67 13.27 -2.04
N GLY A 63 22.50 12.95 -3.03
CA GLY A 63 23.69 12.10 -2.86
C GLY A 63 23.36 10.66 -2.46
N GLN A 64 24.19 10.08 -1.58
CA GLN A 64 24.01 8.69 -1.13
C GLN A 64 22.67 8.48 -0.41
N ALA A 65 22.24 9.45 0.41
CA ALA A 65 20.97 9.36 1.12
C ALA A 65 19.77 9.25 0.16
N LEU A 66 19.82 9.88 -1.01
CA LEU A 66 18.77 9.74 -2.03
C LEU A 66 18.76 8.34 -2.63
N HIS A 67 19.93 7.77 -2.89
CA HIS A 67 20.05 6.40 -3.42
C HIS A 67 19.46 5.40 -2.42
N ASP A 68 19.86 5.50 -1.15
CA ASP A 68 19.40 4.59 -0.09
C ASP A 68 17.89 4.71 0.13
N LEU A 69 17.36 5.95 0.12
CA LEU A 69 15.92 6.19 0.24
C LEU A 69 15.15 5.60 -0.95
N ARG A 70 15.67 5.69 -2.17
CA ARG A 70 15.05 5.07 -3.35
C ARG A 70 15.01 3.56 -3.24
N GLU A 71 16.10 2.94 -2.81
CA GLU A 71 16.13 1.50 -2.56
C GLU A 71 15.06 1.09 -1.53
N GLN A 72 14.93 1.84 -0.43
CA GLN A 72 13.89 1.60 0.57
C GLN A 72 12.47 1.78 0.00
N VAL A 73 12.22 2.84 -0.77
CA VAL A 73 10.92 3.07 -1.42
C VAL A 73 10.59 1.93 -2.37
N HIS A 74 11.54 1.49 -3.19
CA HIS A 74 11.33 0.37 -4.11
C HIS A 74 11.08 -0.95 -3.39
N ALA A 75 11.83 -1.23 -2.32
CA ALA A 75 11.63 -2.42 -1.49
C ALA A 75 10.25 -2.41 -0.82
N HIS A 76 9.83 -1.25 -0.28
CA HIS A 76 8.51 -1.09 0.32
C HIS A 76 7.39 -1.31 -0.70
N GLN A 77 7.46 -0.66 -1.86
CA GLN A 77 6.48 -0.83 -2.93
C GLN A 77 6.43 -2.27 -3.45
N ALA A 78 7.57 -2.97 -3.51
CA ALA A 78 7.60 -4.38 -3.88
C ALA A 78 6.89 -5.25 -2.82
N ALA A 79 7.12 -4.97 -1.54
CA ALA A 79 6.44 -5.66 -0.45
C ALA A 79 4.92 -5.42 -0.47
N GLU A 80 4.47 -4.20 -0.73
CA GLU A 80 3.04 -3.87 -0.88
C GLU A 80 2.41 -4.65 -2.05
N ARG A 81 3.06 -4.68 -3.21
CA ARG A 81 2.56 -5.47 -4.36
C ARG A 81 2.45 -6.96 -4.02
N LEU A 82 3.42 -7.52 -3.29
CA LEU A 82 3.39 -8.92 -2.84
C LEU A 82 2.23 -9.17 -1.87
N HIS A 83 2.01 -8.24 -0.94
CA HIS A 83 0.89 -8.31 -0.01
C HIS A 83 -0.46 -8.32 -0.74
N ASP A 84 -0.65 -7.40 -1.70
CA ASP A 84 -1.86 -7.33 -2.52
C ASP A 84 -2.06 -8.61 -3.34
N ALA A 85 -1.01 -9.11 -3.98
CA ALA A 85 -1.07 -10.33 -4.77
C ALA A 85 -1.42 -11.57 -3.91
N ALA A 86 -0.87 -11.64 -2.70
CA ALA A 86 -1.23 -12.69 -1.74
C ALA A 86 -2.70 -12.59 -1.30
N GLY A 87 -3.20 -11.38 -1.08
CA GLY A 87 -4.62 -11.12 -0.78
C GLY A 87 -5.54 -11.60 -1.91
N ASP A 88 -5.20 -11.29 -3.15
CA ASP A 88 -5.96 -11.72 -4.34
C ASP A 88 -5.98 -13.25 -4.50
N LEU A 89 -4.82 -13.90 -4.29
CA LEU A 89 -4.71 -15.37 -4.31
C LEU A 89 -5.57 -16.01 -3.22
N PHE A 90 -5.52 -15.48 -1.99
CA PHE A 90 -6.33 -15.99 -0.89
C PHE A 90 -7.83 -15.82 -1.16
N ALA A 91 -8.25 -14.69 -1.72
CA ALA A 91 -9.63 -14.47 -2.13
C ALA A 91 -10.08 -15.44 -3.24
N ALA A 92 -9.20 -15.72 -4.21
CA ALA A 92 -9.46 -16.70 -5.27
C ALA A 92 -9.60 -18.13 -4.71
N LEU A 93 -8.73 -18.53 -3.79
CA LEU A 93 -8.82 -19.81 -3.08
C LEU A 93 -10.15 -19.95 -2.32
N ARG A 94 -10.57 -18.91 -1.59
CA ARG A 94 -11.85 -18.91 -0.87
C ARG A 94 -13.04 -19.11 -1.81
N ARG A 95 -13.04 -18.45 -2.98
CA ARG A 95 -14.09 -18.64 -4.00
C ARG A 95 -14.09 -20.06 -4.56
N ALA A 96 -12.91 -20.63 -4.84
CA ALA A 96 -12.78 -21.99 -5.32
C ALA A 96 -13.27 -23.02 -4.30
N ALA A 97 -12.87 -22.88 -3.03
CA ALA A 97 -13.33 -23.74 -1.94
C ALA A 97 -14.86 -23.71 -1.80
N TRP A 98 -15.45 -22.50 -1.77
CA TRP A 98 -16.89 -22.34 -1.73
C TRP A 98 -17.60 -23.02 -2.91
N PHE A 99 -17.07 -22.85 -4.13
CA PHE A 99 -17.64 -23.48 -5.32
C PHE A 99 -17.59 -25.01 -5.22
N ILE A 100 -16.46 -25.60 -4.78
CA ILE A 100 -16.34 -27.06 -4.62
C ILE A 100 -17.39 -27.60 -3.65
N GLU A 101 -17.59 -26.90 -2.53
CA GLU A 101 -18.56 -27.29 -1.50
C GLU A 101 -20.02 -27.19 -1.99
N HIS A 102 -20.35 -26.20 -2.82
CA HIS A 102 -21.75 -25.85 -3.13
C HIS A 102 -22.17 -26.16 -4.58
N ALA A 103 -21.25 -26.52 -5.47
CA ALA A 103 -21.52 -26.72 -6.89
C ALA A 103 -22.62 -27.76 -7.15
N GLY A 104 -22.73 -28.79 -6.32
CA GLY A 104 -23.74 -29.84 -6.43
C GLY A 104 -25.18 -29.32 -6.34
N ALA A 105 -25.41 -28.22 -5.62
CA ALA A 105 -26.71 -27.61 -5.44
C ALA A 105 -27.10 -26.65 -6.59
N LEU A 106 -26.16 -26.26 -7.45
CA LEU A 106 -26.41 -25.33 -8.55
C LEU A 106 -26.96 -26.04 -9.80
N PRO A 107 -27.93 -25.44 -10.53
CA PRO A 107 -28.33 -25.89 -11.85
C PRO A 107 -27.15 -25.92 -12.84
N PRO A 108 -27.15 -26.79 -13.86
CA PRO A 108 -26.04 -26.91 -14.81
C PRO A 108 -25.55 -25.60 -15.44
N PRO A 109 -26.41 -24.69 -15.96
CA PRO A 109 -25.92 -23.46 -16.59
C PRO A 109 -25.28 -22.51 -15.57
N GLU A 110 -25.85 -22.41 -14.37
CA GLU A 110 -25.28 -21.57 -13.29
C GLU A 110 -23.95 -22.15 -12.79
N ARG A 111 -23.88 -23.47 -12.61
CA ARG A 111 -22.65 -24.15 -12.22
C ARG A 111 -21.52 -23.89 -13.21
N GLN A 112 -21.81 -23.96 -14.51
CA GLN A 112 -20.83 -23.71 -15.56
C GLN A 112 -20.36 -22.25 -15.56
N ALA A 113 -21.28 -21.29 -15.40
CA ALA A 113 -20.94 -19.87 -15.27
C ALA A 113 -20.05 -19.61 -14.04
N ARG A 114 -20.43 -20.13 -12.87
CA ARG A 114 -19.65 -19.99 -11.62
C ARG A 114 -18.27 -20.65 -11.72
N HIS A 115 -18.17 -21.81 -12.37
CA HIS A 115 -16.88 -22.45 -12.62
C HIS A 115 -15.97 -21.56 -13.49
N ALA A 116 -16.52 -20.94 -14.54
CA ALA A 116 -15.75 -20.03 -15.39
C ALA A 116 -15.28 -18.78 -14.61
N GLU A 117 -16.14 -18.20 -13.76
CA GLU A 117 -15.77 -17.07 -12.89
C GLU A 117 -14.64 -17.42 -11.91
N VAL A 118 -14.75 -18.59 -11.24
CA VAL A 118 -13.71 -19.06 -10.32
C VAL A 118 -12.38 -19.27 -11.05
N ARG A 119 -12.43 -19.89 -12.23
CA ARG A 119 -11.24 -20.11 -13.06
C ARG A 119 -10.59 -18.80 -13.49
N GLN A 120 -11.37 -17.86 -14.03
CA GLN A 120 -10.85 -16.55 -14.45
C GLN A 120 -10.25 -15.80 -13.25
N GLY A 121 -10.93 -15.84 -12.09
CA GLY A 121 -10.45 -15.22 -10.86
C GLY A 121 -9.12 -15.80 -10.38
N TRP A 122 -8.92 -17.11 -10.52
CA TRP A 122 -7.64 -17.78 -10.23
C TRP A 122 -6.55 -17.37 -11.20
N GLU A 123 -6.81 -17.43 -12.51
CA GLU A 123 -5.84 -17.08 -13.55
C GLU A 123 -5.37 -15.63 -13.43
N ASN A 124 -6.28 -14.70 -13.13
CA ASN A 124 -5.96 -13.29 -12.89
C ASN A 124 -5.07 -13.10 -11.65
N ALA A 125 -5.45 -13.70 -10.51
CA ALA A 125 -4.69 -13.59 -9.27
C ALA A 125 -3.29 -14.21 -9.39
N PHE A 126 -3.20 -15.36 -10.05
CA PHE A 126 -1.92 -16.04 -10.29
C PHE A 126 -1.01 -15.23 -11.21
N THR A 127 -1.56 -14.66 -12.30
CA THR A 127 -0.79 -13.82 -13.22
C THR A 127 -0.20 -12.60 -12.51
N LYS A 128 -1.02 -11.91 -11.70
CA LYS A 128 -0.56 -10.76 -10.90
C LYS A 128 0.57 -11.16 -9.94
N ALA A 129 0.43 -12.30 -9.25
CA ALA A 129 1.45 -12.77 -8.31
C ALA A 129 2.78 -13.13 -8.97
N VAL A 130 2.76 -13.70 -10.19
CA VAL A 130 3.99 -14.04 -10.93
C VAL A 130 4.71 -12.81 -11.49
N GLN A 131 3.97 -11.72 -11.73
CA GLN A 131 4.51 -10.47 -12.26
C GLN A 131 4.99 -9.49 -11.18
N THR A 132 4.77 -9.82 -9.91
CA THR A 132 5.15 -9.00 -8.75
C THR A 132 6.60 -9.24 -8.36
#